data_AF-Q6FSU6-F1
#
_entry.id   AF-Q6FSU6-F1
#
_cell.length_a   1.000
_cell.length_b   1.000
_cell.length_c   1.000
_cell.angle_alpha   90.00
_cell.angle_beta   90.00
_cell.angle_gamma   90.00
#
_symmetry.space_group_name_H-M   'P 1'
#
loop_
_entity.id
_entity.type
_entity.pdbx_description
1 polymer ?
#
loop_
_entity_poly.entity_id
_entity_poly.type
_entity_poly.pdbx_seq_one_letter_code
_entity_poly.pdbx_strand_id
1 'polypeptide(L)'
;MTEEEVNFIYDDDEDEDDTMIMYENNGGVGINSTQDDLVSISKSKSLVSQSSEFDIDEDYSGDDLEYDELLSVPITHENKKSLNNGSVPNLQYECLTTQDIFQKMLNRVHHIQPILAIPTEDILTLLQHFDWNEERLLEAWTDRMDELLLEVGIHMDENKSSKCREIILKEDFLCLICCESKSTETFSMECGHEYCVDCYRHYIKDKLHGGSVITCMNCSLALRHDDIDRIMGNDFSAKLMESSIKSFVQKHNRNYKWCPFADCKCIIYLKDMSSLPEYTRLHYSPFVLCTSDHRFCFNCGFEVHAPGDCKITNAWVRKAKKESENLNWVLSHTKECPECSVNIEKSGGCNHMVCSSCKYEFCWICEKAWAPHGKNFFQCTMYKNDDSRNKSTDENAKNLKKYTFYYRVFNEHEVSAKLDWRLGQTIGHKVRDLQEKIGISWIEGQFLTEALKTLSEGRTALKWSFALAYYADPSHNLTKIFVDNQGLLSKAVEDLSELLQIKNADSIMKKKLDFYNKAGYVENRTLALLQCGRDLLCKGICKVTE
;
A
#
# COMPACT_ATOMS: atom_id res chain seq x y z
N MET A 1 2.23 5.54 51.35
CA MET A 1 3.38 5.14 52.19
C MET A 1 3.81 3.78 51.70
N THR A 2 4.88 3.57 50.94
CA THR A 2 5.95 4.38 50.38
C THR A 2 6.44 3.57 49.18
N GLU A 3 6.64 4.23 48.05
CA GLU A 3 7.23 3.67 46.84
C GLU A 3 8.72 3.38 47.09
N GLU A 4 9.20 2.21 46.66
CA GLU A 4 10.63 1.92 46.53
C GLU A 4 11.01 2.02 45.05
N GLU A 5 11.86 3.00 44.79
CA GLU A 5 12.54 3.25 43.52
C GLU A 5 13.56 2.15 43.24
N VAL A 6 13.54 1.58 42.03
CA VAL A 6 14.70 0.90 41.46
C VAL A 6 14.92 1.42 40.05
N ASN A 7 15.94 2.27 39.93
CA ASN A 7 16.53 2.72 38.67
C ASN A 7 17.13 1.53 37.90
N PHE A 8 16.77 1.39 36.63
CA PHE A 8 17.57 0.64 35.66
C PHE A 8 18.11 1.57 34.59
N ILE A 9 19.43 1.56 34.52
CA ILE A 9 20.32 2.27 33.61
C ILE A 9 20.16 1.63 32.22
N TYR A 10 19.96 2.45 31.19
CA TYR A 10 20.07 2.05 29.79
C TYR A 10 21.54 2.18 29.38
N ASP A 11 22.16 1.04 29.07
CA ASP A 11 23.40 1.00 28.28
C ASP A 11 22.99 0.81 26.81
N ASP A 12 23.43 1.76 25.98
CA ASP A 12 23.46 1.69 24.53
C ASP A 12 24.51 0.67 24.10
N ASP A 13 24.17 -0.22 23.15
CA ASP A 13 25.13 -0.79 22.22
C ASP A 13 24.43 -1.04 20.88
N GLU A 14 25.06 -0.48 19.84
CA GLU A 14 24.70 -0.52 18.42
C GLU A 14 25.06 -1.87 17.77
N ASP A 15 24.64 -2.01 16.51
CA ASP A 15 25.07 -2.99 15.48
C ASP A 15 24.24 -4.27 15.31
N GLU A 16 23.24 -4.21 14.43
CA GLU A 16 22.88 -5.36 13.58
C GLU A 16 22.82 -4.97 12.10
N ASP A 17 23.73 -5.61 11.35
CA ASP A 17 23.87 -5.69 9.90
C ASP A 17 22.61 -6.29 9.24
N ASP A 18 21.86 -5.50 8.48
CA ASP A 18 20.73 -5.99 7.68
C ASP A 18 21.23 -6.56 6.34
N THR A 19 21.62 -7.84 6.39
CA THR A 19 21.95 -8.66 5.22
C THR A 19 20.66 -9.00 4.45
N MET A 20 20.38 -8.27 3.36
CA MET A 20 19.22 -8.54 2.51
C MET A 20 19.42 -9.80 1.66
N ILE A 21 18.65 -10.84 1.97
CA ILE A 21 18.64 -12.15 1.28
C ILE A 21 18.06 -11.98 -0.13
N MET A 22 18.92 -12.20 -1.14
CA MET A 22 18.58 -12.35 -2.55
C MET A 22 17.92 -13.71 -2.79
N TYR A 23 16.70 -13.72 -3.36
CA TYR A 23 16.18 -14.92 -4.01
C TYR A 23 16.48 -14.84 -5.51
N GLU A 24 17.51 -15.57 -5.91
CA GLU A 24 17.77 -15.94 -7.30
C GLU A 24 16.67 -16.91 -7.78
N ASN A 25 16.20 -16.76 -9.01
CA ASN A 25 15.65 -17.89 -9.73
C ASN A 25 16.09 -17.83 -11.21
N ASN A 26 16.81 -18.89 -11.60
CA ASN A 26 17.47 -19.09 -12.87
C ASN A 26 16.63 -20.04 -13.76
N GLY A 27 16.66 -19.78 -15.08
CA GLY A 27 16.32 -20.73 -16.16
C GLY A 27 14.86 -20.67 -16.63
N GLY A 28 14.52 -20.66 -17.94
CA GLY A 28 15.30 -20.84 -19.15
C GLY A 28 14.48 -21.59 -20.21
N VAL A 29 14.23 -20.92 -21.36
CA VAL A 29 14.03 -21.45 -22.73
C VAL A 29 12.74 -22.21 -23.09
N GLY A 30 12.10 -21.79 -24.21
CA GLY A 30 11.18 -22.63 -24.99
C GLY A 30 10.37 -21.86 -26.05
N ILE A 31 10.82 -21.89 -27.30
CA ILE A 31 10.22 -21.32 -28.52
C ILE A 31 9.09 -22.23 -29.03
N ASN A 32 7.96 -21.69 -29.52
CA ASN A 32 7.37 -22.03 -30.83
C ASN A 32 6.10 -21.23 -31.21
N SER A 33 6.07 -20.91 -32.50
CA SER A 33 5.06 -20.28 -33.34
C SER A 33 3.89 -21.19 -33.73
N THR A 34 2.70 -20.61 -34.00
CA THR A 34 1.80 -20.81 -35.18
C THR A 34 0.44 -20.14 -34.85
N GLN A 35 -0.01 -19.09 -35.54
CA GLN A 35 -0.71 -19.00 -36.84
C GLN A 35 -2.19 -19.47 -36.83
N ASP A 36 -3.04 -18.56 -37.31
CA ASP A 36 -4.40 -18.67 -37.89
C ASP A 36 -5.59 -19.14 -37.03
N ASP A 37 -6.60 -18.28 -36.86
CA ASP A 37 -7.81 -18.41 -37.70
C ASP A 37 -8.80 -17.22 -37.57
N LEU A 38 -9.28 -16.81 -38.75
CA LEU A 38 -10.29 -15.81 -39.04
C LEU A 38 -11.70 -16.39 -38.85
N VAL A 39 -12.60 -15.68 -38.15
CA VAL A 39 -14.05 -15.73 -38.47
C VAL A 39 -14.68 -14.34 -38.31
N SER A 40 -15.07 -13.79 -39.46
CA SER A 40 -15.93 -12.63 -39.67
C SER A 40 -17.43 -12.99 -39.57
N ILE A 41 -18.27 -12.07 -39.06
CA ILE A 41 -19.75 -11.87 -39.26
C ILE A 41 -20.14 -10.75 -38.27
N SER A 42 -20.94 -9.70 -38.53
CA SER A 42 -21.74 -9.22 -39.65
C SER A 42 -22.20 -7.77 -39.36
N LYS A 43 -22.43 -7.00 -40.44
CA LYS A 43 -23.01 -5.64 -40.46
C LYS A 43 -24.52 -5.61 -40.24
N SER A 44 -25.00 -4.54 -39.60
CA SER A 44 -26.32 -3.90 -39.81
C SER A 44 -26.19 -2.41 -39.41
N LYS A 45 -26.17 -1.46 -40.37
CA LYS A 45 -27.30 -0.57 -40.80
C LYS A 45 -28.09 -0.02 -39.61
N SER A 46 -28.43 1.26 -39.47
CA SER A 46 -28.37 2.52 -40.22
C SER A 46 -29.18 3.50 -39.36
N LEU A 47 -28.89 4.80 -39.35
CA LEU A 47 -29.89 5.88 -39.47
C LEU A 47 -29.20 7.25 -39.40
N VAL A 48 -29.61 8.10 -40.34
CA VAL A 48 -29.09 9.40 -40.74
C VAL A 48 -29.95 10.51 -40.13
N SER A 49 -29.35 11.69 -39.90
CA SER A 49 -29.88 13.07 -40.03
C SER A 49 -29.37 13.95 -38.88
N GLN A 50 -29.09 15.25 -39.01
CA GLN A 50 -29.03 16.20 -40.12
C GLN A 50 -28.18 17.40 -39.65
N SER A 51 -27.62 18.08 -40.63
CA SER A 51 -26.80 19.30 -40.61
C SER A 51 -27.46 20.56 -40.04
N SER A 52 -26.66 21.48 -39.49
CA SER A 52 -26.88 22.93 -39.64
C SER A 52 -25.55 23.67 -39.60
N GLU A 53 -25.11 24.14 -40.77
CA GLU A 53 -24.14 25.22 -40.98
C GLU A 53 -24.77 26.56 -40.61
N PHE A 54 -23.99 27.46 -40.00
CA PHE A 54 -24.17 28.91 -40.12
C PHE A 54 -22.80 29.57 -39.99
N ASP A 55 -22.50 30.41 -40.98
CA ASP A 55 -21.22 31.04 -41.27
C ASP A 55 -21.40 32.57 -41.24
N ILE A 56 -20.33 33.28 -40.85
CA ILE A 56 -19.96 34.67 -41.22
C ILE A 56 -20.64 35.78 -40.35
N ASP A 57 -19.97 36.77 -39.72
CA ASP A 57 -18.98 37.76 -40.21
C ASP A 57 -18.05 38.37 -39.10
N GLU A 58 -16.89 38.88 -39.54
CA GLU A 58 -15.92 39.74 -38.82
C GLU A 58 -16.40 41.21 -38.69
N ASP A 59 -16.09 41.92 -37.60
CA ASP A 59 -15.15 43.07 -37.58
C ASP A 59 -15.16 43.95 -36.29
N TYR A 60 -13.94 44.35 -35.91
CA TYR A 60 -13.47 45.60 -35.28
C TYR A 60 -13.66 46.01 -33.78
N SER A 61 -12.47 46.32 -33.22
CA SER A 61 -12.08 47.35 -32.23
C SER A 61 -12.15 47.05 -30.73
N GLY A 62 -11.05 47.39 -30.04
CA GLY A 62 -10.71 46.92 -28.71
C GLY A 62 -11.07 47.87 -27.57
N ASP A 63 -10.92 47.34 -26.35
CA ASP A 63 -10.50 48.08 -25.16
C ASP A 63 -9.94 47.07 -24.14
N ASP A 64 -8.79 47.39 -23.56
CA ASP A 64 -8.09 46.63 -22.51
C ASP A 64 -8.82 46.82 -21.18
N LEU A 65 -9.52 45.80 -20.64
CA LEU A 65 -9.95 45.79 -19.24
C LEU A 65 -9.97 44.36 -18.63
N GLU A 66 -9.26 44.25 -17.50
CA GLU A 66 -9.29 43.24 -16.42
C GLU A 66 -10.30 42.08 -16.55
N TYR A 67 -9.78 40.86 -16.73
CA TYR A 67 -10.54 39.61 -16.64
C TYR A 67 -9.81 38.61 -15.72
N ASP A 68 -9.79 38.87 -14.41
CA ASP A 68 -9.24 37.92 -13.40
C ASP A 68 -10.22 37.69 -12.23
N GLU A 69 -11.52 37.95 -12.42
CA GLU A 69 -12.55 37.82 -11.36
C GLU A 69 -13.78 37.00 -11.79
N LEU A 70 -13.58 35.92 -12.55
CA LEU A 70 -14.68 35.03 -12.96
C LEU A 70 -14.43 33.53 -12.79
N LEU A 71 -13.43 33.13 -11.99
CA LEU A 71 -13.16 31.71 -11.63
C LEU A 71 -13.36 31.36 -10.14
N SER A 72 -14.09 32.20 -9.40
CA SER A 72 -14.39 31.98 -7.97
C SER A 72 -15.89 31.92 -7.71
N VAL A 73 -16.55 30.87 -8.21
CA VAL A 73 -17.82 30.42 -7.61
C VAL A 73 -17.50 29.30 -6.61
N PRO A 74 -17.77 29.46 -5.31
CA PRO A 74 -17.64 28.39 -4.33
C PRO A 74 -18.56 27.23 -4.74
N ILE A 75 -18.02 26.01 -4.80
CA ILE A 75 -18.80 24.80 -5.04
C ILE A 75 -19.74 24.61 -3.84
N THR A 76 -21.05 24.80 -4.05
CA THR A 76 -22.09 24.56 -3.04
C THR A 76 -22.29 23.05 -2.81
N HIS A 77 -22.93 22.68 -1.68
CA HIS A 77 -23.26 21.28 -1.35
C HIS A 77 -24.06 20.54 -2.45
N GLU A 78 -24.75 21.26 -3.33
CA GLU A 78 -25.47 20.71 -4.48
C GLU A 78 -24.52 20.29 -5.62
N ASN A 79 -23.43 21.04 -5.84
CA ASN A 79 -22.38 20.66 -6.80
C ASN A 79 -21.55 19.45 -6.32
N LYS A 80 -21.44 19.21 -5.01
CA LYS A 80 -20.88 17.95 -4.45
C LYS A 80 -21.69 16.71 -4.87
N LYS A 81 -23.01 16.83 -5.11
CA LYS A 81 -23.84 15.73 -5.63
C LYS A 81 -23.70 15.53 -7.14
N SER A 82 -23.52 16.61 -7.91
CA SER A 82 -23.41 16.52 -9.37
C SER A 82 -22.06 15.96 -9.85
N LEU A 83 -20.97 16.19 -9.11
CA LEU A 83 -19.65 15.56 -9.36
C LEU A 83 -19.60 14.06 -9.01
N ASN A 84 -20.57 13.57 -8.25
CA ASN A 84 -20.75 12.14 -7.92
C ASN A 84 -21.68 11.40 -8.91
N ASN A 85 -22.13 12.04 -10.00
CA ASN A 85 -23.10 11.46 -10.95
C ASN A 85 -22.52 10.40 -11.92
N GLY A 86 -21.31 9.91 -11.69
CA GLY A 86 -20.95 8.55 -12.08
C GLY A 86 -20.82 7.75 -10.80
N SER A 87 -21.86 7.03 -10.39
CA SER A 87 -21.89 6.25 -9.16
C SER A 87 -20.70 5.30 -9.11
N VAL A 88 -19.61 5.70 -8.47
CA VAL A 88 -18.50 4.80 -8.20
C VAL A 88 -19.09 3.68 -7.32
N PRO A 89 -18.99 2.41 -7.73
CA PRO A 89 -19.56 1.32 -6.94
C PRO A 89 -18.96 1.36 -5.54
N ASN A 90 -19.75 1.33 -4.48
CA ASN A 90 -19.15 1.21 -3.14
C ASN A 90 -18.67 -0.22 -2.92
N LEU A 91 -17.39 -0.37 -2.57
CA LEU A 91 -16.84 -1.67 -2.17
C LEU A 91 -17.51 -2.14 -0.88
N GLN A 92 -18.09 -3.33 -0.92
CA GLN A 92 -18.61 -4.00 0.26
C GLN A 92 -17.55 -4.94 0.84
N TYR A 93 -16.87 -4.48 1.87
CA TYR A 93 -15.81 -5.24 2.53
C TYR A 93 -16.00 -5.33 4.05
N GLU A 94 -15.34 -6.30 4.65
CA GLU A 94 -15.25 -6.51 6.10
C GLU A 94 -13.79 -6.47 6.55
N CYS A 95 -13.55 -5.97 7.76
CA CYS A 95 -12.27 -6.10 8.42
C CYS A 95 -12.30 -7.32 9.34
N LEU A 96 -11.31 -8.19 9.20
CA LEU A 96 -11.20 -9.45 9.91
C LEU A 96 -9.86 -9.52 10.64
N THR A 97 -9.86 -10.19 11.78
CA THR A 97 -8.66 -10.60 12.51
C THR A 97 -8.21 -11.99 12.10
N THR A 98 -7.01 -12.39 12.51
CA THR A 98 -6.56 -13.79 12.37
C THR A 98 -7.51 -14.78 13.04
N GLN A 99 -8.08 -14.41 14.18
CA GLN A 99 -9.07 -15.23 14.88
C GLN A 99 -10.37 -15.38 14.08
N ASP A 100 -10.83 -14.33 13.41
CA ASP A 100 -12.04 -14.39 12.57
C ASP A 100 -11.82 -15.31 11.36
N ILE A 101 -10.62 -15.27 10.76
CA ILE A 101 -10.26 -16.18 9.67
C ILE A 101 -10.18 -17.62 10.17
N PHE A 102 -9.55 -17.85 11.32
CA PHE A 102 -9.50 -19.17 11.96
C PHE A 102 -10.90 -19.72 12.21
N GLN A 103 -11.82 -18.90 12.74
CA GLN A 103 -13.21 -19.32 12.95
C GLN A 103 -13.92 -19.63 11.62
N LYS A 104 -13.70 -18.84 10.57
CA LYS A 104 -14.24 -19.13 9.23
C LYS A 104 -13.68 -20.45 8.67
N MET A 105 -12.41 -20.74 8.91
CA MET A 105 -11.76 -21.99 8.52
C MET A 105 -12.38 -23.18 9.26
N LEU A 106 -12.57 -23.09 10.58
CA LEU A 106 -13.27 -24.11 11.38
C LEU A 106 -14.71 -24.31 10.92
N ASN A 107 -15.43 -23.23 10.60
CA ASN A 107 -16.80 -23.34 10.09
C ASN A 107 -16.85 -24.12 8.76
N ARG A 108 -15.83 -24.00 7.89
CA ARG A 108 -15.72 -24.81 6.66
C ARG A 108 -15.47 -26.28 6.99
N VAL A 109 -14.59 -26.57 7.93
CA VAL A 109 -14.34 -27.94 8.43
C VAL A 109 -15.65 -28.58 8.90
N HIS A 110 -16.41 -27.87 9.75
CA HIS A 110 -17.70 -28.36 10.24
C HIS A 110 -18.77 -28.49 9.15
N HIS A 111 -18.72 -27.66 8.11
CA HIS A 111 -19.63 -27.78 6.96
C HIS A 111 -19.37 -29.07 6.17
N ILE A 112 -18.10 -29.43 6.00
CA ILE A 112 -17.65 -30.58 5.21
C ILE A 112 -17.72 -31.90 6.02
N GLN A 113 -17.66 -31.82 7.35
CA GLN A 113 -17.64 -33.00 8.24
C GLN A 113 -18.78 -34.01 8.03
N PRO A 114 -20.05 -33.59 7.83
CA PRO A 114 -21.13 -34.52 7.52
C PRO A 114 -20.99 -35.23 6.17
N ILE A 115 -20.24 -34.65 5.22
CA ILE A 115 -20.04 -35.19 3.87
C ILE A 115 -18.94 -36.25 3.88
N LEU A 116 -17.81 -35.95 4.53
CA LEU A 116 -16.65 -36.86 4.54
C LEU A 116 -16.74 -37.93 5.64
N ALA A 117 -17.53 -37.70 6.69
CA ALA A 117 -17.73 -38.62 7.81
C ALA A 117 -16.43 -39.07 8.53
N ILE A 118 -15.42 -38.20 8.55
CA ILE A 118 -14.13 -38.40 9.24
C ILE A 118 -13.94 -37.35 10.37
N PRO A 119 -13.00 -37.56 11.30
CA PRO A 119 -12.69 -36.60 12.37
C PRO A 119 -12.30 -35.21 11.84
N THR A 120 -12.64 -34.15 12.59
CA THR A 120 -12.36 -32.75 12.20
C THR A 120 -10.88 -32.45 12.03
N GLU A 121 -10.01 -33.12 12.79
CA GLU A 121 -8.54 -33.00 12.68
C GLU A 121 -8.01 -33.53 11.35
N ASP A 122 -8.60 -34.61 10.85
CA ASP A 122 -8.24 -35.20 9.57
C ASP A 122 -8.74 -34.31 8.41
N ILE A 123 -9.93 -33.73 8.55
CA ILE A 123 -10.47 -32.74 7.61
C ILE A 123 -9.61 -31.48 7.58
N LEU A 124 -9.14 -30.99 8.73
CA LEU A 124 -8.22 -29.86 8.82
C LEU A 124 -6.94 -30.15 8.03
N THR A 125 -6.37 -31.34 8.20
CA THR A 125 -5.16 -31.78 7.48
C THR A 125 -5.41 -31.87 5.97
N LEU A 126 -6.55 -32.43 5.55
CA LEU A 126 -6.97 -32.48 4.15
C LEU A 126 -7.13 -31.08 3.56
N LEU A 127 -7.83 -30.18 4.24
CA LEU A 127 -8.00 -28.80 3.78
C LEU A 127 -6.67 -28.07 3.69
N GLN A 128 -5.77 -28.24 4.65
CA GLN A 128 -4.42 -27.67 4.57
C GLN A 128 -3.64 -28.22 3.37
N HIS A 129 -3.77 -29.51 3.04
CA HIS A 129 -3.14 -30.13 1.87
C HIS A 129 -3.69 -29.55 0.55
N PHE A 130 -5.00 -29.30 0.48
CA PHE A 130 -5.65 -28.68 -0.68
C PHE A 130 -5.70 -27.15 -0.63
N ASP A 131 -4.89 -26.52 0.21
CA ASP A 131 -4.82 -25.06 0.33
C ASP A 131 -6.17 -24.39 0.60
N TRP A 132 -7.05 -25.07 1.34
CA TRP A 132 -8.39 -24.65 1.69
C TRP A 132 -9.34 -24.47 0.49
N ASN A 133 -9.03 -25.13 -0.63
CA ASN A 133 -9.93 -25.26 -1.77
C ASN A 133 -10.89 -26.44 -1.55
N GLU A 134 -12.10 -26.12 -1.10
CA GLU A 134 -13.16 -27.08 -0.82
C GLU A 134 -13.59 -27.88 -2.06
N GLU A 135 -13.75 -27.24 -3.22
CA GLU A 135 -14.18 -27.90 -4.45
C GLU A 135 -13.17 -28.97 -4.89
N ARG A 136 -11.87 -28.63 -4.90
CA ARG A 136 -10.81 -29.57 -5.28
C ARG A 136 -10.70 -30.74 -4.30
N LEU A 137 -10.90 -30.49 -3.01
CA LEU A 137 -10.94 -31.55 -2.00
C LEU A 137 -12.12 -32.51 -2.27
N LEU A 138 -13.31 -31.97 -2.49
CA LEU A 138 -14.52 -32.78 -2.71
C LEU A 138 -14.40 -33.61 -4.01
N GLU A 139 -13.88 -33.03 -5.09
CA GLU A 139 -13.60 -33.75 -6.34
C GLU A 139 -12.59 -34.89 -6.14
N ALA A 140 -11.46 -34.61 -5.49
CA ALA A 140 -10.45 -35.62 -5.22
C ALA A 140 -10.96 -36.72 -4.28
N TRP A 141 -11.79 -36.36 -3.30
CA TRP A 141 -12.42 -37.30 -2.39
C TRP A 141 -13.40 -38.22 -3.11
N THR A 142 -14.23 -37.71 -4.02
CA THR A 142 -15.17 -38.53 -4.78
C THR A 142 -14.47 -39.50 -5.73
N ASP A 143 -13.33 -39.11 -6.29
CA ASP A 143 -12.63 -39.90 -7.28
C ASP A 143 -11.68 -40.94 -6.67
N ARG A 144 -10.92 -40.56 -5.64
CA ARG A 144 -9.77 -41.34 -5.14
C ARG A 144 -9.59 -41.24 -3.61
N MET A 145 -10.67 -41.42 -2.84
CA MET A 145 -10.66 -41.35 -1.37
C MET A 145 -9.51 -42.13 -0.71
N ASP A 146 -9.37 -43.43 -1.01
CA ASP A 146 -8.39 -44.28 -0.33
C ASP A 146 -6.93 -43.88 -0.63
N GLU A 147 -6.65 -43.51 -1.89
CA GLU A 147 -5.33 -43.02 -2.30
C GLU A 147 -5.02 -41.67 -1.64
N LEU A 148 -6.02 -40.80 -1.54
CA LEU A 148 -5.88 -39.48 -0.94
C LEU A 148 -5.57 -39.57 0.56
N LEU A 149 -6.27 -40.43 1.29
CA LEU A 149 -6.01 -40.67 2.70
C LEU A 149 -4.58 -41.18 2.93
N LEU A 150 -4.07 -42.06 2.06
CA LEU A 150 -2.68 -42.51 2.10
C LEU A 150 -1.68 -41.40 1.74
N GLU A 151 -2.00 -40.58 0.75
CA GLU A 151 -1.17 -39.46 0.27
C GLU A 151 -1.00 -38.39 1.36
N VAL A 152 -2.09 -38.01 2.04
CA VAL A 152 -2.09 -37.03 3.13
C VAL A 152 -1.66 -37.66 4.46
N GLY A 153 -1.59 -38.99 4.51
CA GLY A 153 -1.07 -39.69 5.67
C GLY A 153 -2.06 -39.76 6.82
N ILE A 154 -3.33 -40.04 6.51
CA ILE A 154 -4.41 -40.26 7.46
C ILE A 154 -4.75 -41.75 7.45
N HIS A 155 -4.54 -42.43 8.59
CA HIS A 155 -4.88 -43.84 8.75
C HIS A 155 -6.22 -44.00 9.49
N MET A 156 -7.10 -44.83 8.93
CA MET A 156 -8.43 -45.12 9.51
C MET A 156 -8.45 -46.25 10.55
N ASP A 157 -7.31 -46.89 10.83
CA ASP A 157 -7.24 -48.05 11.73
C ASP A 157 -7.22 -47.62 13.21
N GLU A 158 -8.38 -47.65 13.87
CA GLU A 158 -8.54 -47.40 15.31
C GLU A 158 -7.83 -48.44 16.22
N ASN A 159 -7.37 -49.57 15.66
CA ASN A 159 -6.91 -50.73 16.44
C ASN A 159 -5.38 -50.85 16.64
N LYS A 160 -4.58 -49.79 16.40
CA LYS A 160 -3.11 -49.82 16.63
C LYS A 160 -2.55 -48.73 17.56
N SER A 161 -3.39 -48.02 18.32
CA SER A 161 -2.97 -46.84 19.09
C SER A 161 -2.79 -47.09 20.59
N SER A 162 -1.74 -47.79 21.01
CA SER A 162 -1.39 -47.79 22.45
C SER A 162 0.07 -47.53 22.78
N LYS A 163 0.96 -47.34 21.78
CA LYS A 163 2.39 -47.01 22.02
C LYS A 163 3.02 -46.05 21.01
N CYS A 164 2.26 -45.54 20.03
CA CYS A 164 2.78 -44.63 19.00
C CYS A 164 2.33 -43.19 19.32
N ARG A 165 3.16 -42.18 18.95
CA ARG A 165 2.98 -40.74 19.23
C ARG A 165 3.22 -40.30 20.69
N GLU A 166 4.04 -41.02 21.44
CA GLU A 166 4.52 -40.59 22.76
C GLU A 166 6.01 -40.24 22.73
N ILE A 167 6.42 -39.31 23.60
CA ILE A 167 7.84 -39.04 23.83
C ILE A 167 8.34 -40.09 24.82
N ILE A 168 9.32 -40.88 24.40
CA ILE A 168 9.90 -41.95 25.19
C ILE A 168 11.38 -41.67 25.36
N LEU A 169 11.88 -41.76 26.59
CA LEU A 169 13.32 -41.72 26.83
C LEU A 169 13.90 -43.11 26.49
N LYS A 170 14.84 -43.16 25.54
CA LYS A 170 15.55 -44.39 25.18
C LYS A 170 17.03 -44.27 25.51
N GLU A 171 17.56 -45.28 26.19
CA GLU A 171 19.00 -45.47 26.39
C GLU A 171 19.62 -46.08 25.12
N ASP A 172 20.81 -45.60 24.74
CA ASP A 172 21.56 -46.06 23.56
C ASP A 172 20.80 -46.01 22.21
N PHE A 173 20.00 -44.96 21.98
CA PHE A 173 19.33 -44.75 20.70
C PHE A 173 20.27 -44.09 19.67
N LEU A 174 20.37 -44.68 18.47
CA LEU A 174 21.06 -44.09 17.31
C LEU A 174 20.04 -43.41 16.39
N CYS A 175 20.07 -42.08 16.33
CA CYS A 175 19.19 -41.34 15.43
C CYS A 175 19.72 -41.37 13.98
N LEU A 176 18.87 -41.73 13.02
CA LEU A 176 19.23 -41.80 11.59
C LEU A 176 19.40 -40.43 10.91
N ILE A 177 19.10 -39.32 11.61
CA ILE A 177 19.20 -37.95 11.06
C ILE A 177 20.48 -37.28 11.55
N CYS A 178 20.68 -37.18 12.87
CA CYS A 178 21.89 -36.57 13.41
C CYS A 178 23.05 -37.56 13.59
N CYS A 179 22.82 -38.87 13.42
CA CYS A 179 23.80 -39.94 13.60
C CYS A 179 24.44 -39.98 15.00
N GLU A 180 23.78 -39.41 16.02
CA GLU A 180 24.24 -39.47 17.40
C GLU A 180 23.67 -40.69 18.14
N SER A 181 24.52 -41.37 18.92
CA SER A 181 24.16 -42.48 19.81
C SER A 181 24.24 -42.03 21.27
N LYS A 182 23.11 -41.64 21.86
CA LYS A 182 23.03 -41.12 23.23
C LYS A 182 21.69 -41.53 23.87
N SER A 183 21.60 -41.43 25.19
CA SER A 183 20.30 -41.48 25.90
C SER A 183 19.53 -40.20 25.58
N THR A 184 18.51 -40.31 24.72
CA THR A 184 17.75 -39.17 24.22
C THR A 184 16.26 -39.46 24.21
N GLU A 185 15.47 -38.39 24.31
CA GLU A 185 14.04 -38.44 24.06
C GLU A 185 13.78 -38.71 22.57
N THR A 186 12.96 -39.72 22.28
CA THR A 186 12.56 -40.10 20.93
C THR A 186 11.06 -39.95 20.76
N PHE A 187 10.65 -39.72 19.52
CA PHE A 187 9.24 -39.69 19.13
C PHE A 187 9.04 -40.63 17.95
N SER A 188 8.09 -41.55 18.06
CA SER A 188 7.78 -42.52 17.00
C SER A 188 6.37 -42.31 16.47
N MET A 189 6.23 -42.26 15.15
CA MET A 189 4.93 -42.15 14.48
C MET A 189 4.34 -43.53 14.12
N GLU A 190 3.05 -43.57 13.75
CA GLU A 190 2.34 -44.80 13.35
C GLU A 190 2.94 -45.50 12.12
N CYS A 191 3.67 -44.77 11.28
CA CYS A 191 4.43 -45.32 10.16
C CYS A 191 5.67 -46.12 10.59
N GLY A 192 5.99 -46.15 11.89
CA GLY A 192 7.14 -46.85 12.45
C GLY A 192 8.46 -46.08 12.40
N HIS A 193 8.47 -44.88 11.79
CA HIS A 193 9.64 -44.00 11.81
C HIS A 193 9.81 -43.35 13.18
N GLU A 194 11.04 -43.36 13.70
CA GLU A 194 11.40 -42.83 15.00
C GLU A 194 12.69 -42.02 14.90
N TYR A 195 12.68 -40.81 15.47
CA TYR A 195 13.83 -39.92 15.50
C TYR A 195 13.94 -39.26 16.89
N CYS A 196 15.10 -38.67 17.19
CA CYS A 196 15.24 -37.91 18.43
C CYS A 196 14.39 -36.63 18.36
N VAL A 197 13.89 -36.20 19.52
CA VAL A 197 13.04 -35.01 19.64
C VAL A 197 13.74 -33.75 19.10
N ASP A 198 15.06 -33.62 19.27
CA ASP A 198 15.79 -32.46 18.79
C ASP A 198 15.84 -32.34 17.26
N CYS A 199 15.91 -33.48 16.55
CA CYS A 199 15.78 -33.49 15.09
C CYS A 199 14.37 -33.08 14.66
N TYR A 200 13.33 -33.58 15.36
CA TYR A 200 11.96 -33.15 15.11
C TYR A 200 11.77 -31.66 15.37
N ARG A 201 12.33 -31.12 16.45
CA ARG A 201 12.24 -29.68 16.77
C ARG A 201 12.84 -28.81 15.67
N HIS A 202 14.00 -29.17 15.14
CA HIS A 202 14.62 -28.45 14.03
C HIS A 202 13.77 -28.53 12.76
N TYR A 203 13.30 -29.74 12.41
CA TYR A 203 12.49 -29.95 11.23
C TYR A 203 11.14 -29.21 11.27
N ILE A 204 10.44 -29.25 12.42
CA ILE A 204 9.20 -28.50 12.62
C ILE A 204 9.47 -27.00 12.49
N LYS A 205 10.51 -26.47 13.16
CA LYS A 205 10.89 -25.05 13.07
C LYS A 205 11.13 -24.59 11.62
N ASP A 206 11.81 -25.41 10.83
CA ASP A 206 12.05 -25.13 9.41
C ASP A 206 10.73 -25.09 8.62
N LYS A 207 9.88 -26.13 8.78
CA LYS A 207 8.63 -26.29 8.04
C LYS A 207 7.49 -25.36 8.44
N LEU A 208 7.52 -24.77 9.64
CA LEU A 208 6.48 -23.83 10.11
C LEU A 208 6.24 -22.66 9.15
N HIS A 209 7.28 -22.15 8.50
CA HIS A 209 7.18 -20.98 7.62
C HIS A 209 6.32 -21.22 6.37
N GLY A 210 6.14 -22.48 5.96
CA GLY A 210 5.35 -22.84 4.78
C GLY A 210 3.84 -22.82 5.01
N GLY A 211 3.38 -22.96 6.27
CA GLY A 211 1.95 -23.00 6.62
C GLY A 211 1.20 -24.23 6.06
N SER A 212 1.94 -25.18 5.48
CA SER A 212 1.45 -26.45 4.96
C SER A 212 1.48 -27.54 6.04
N VAL A 213 0.76 -28.64 5.79
CA VAL A 213 0.83 -29.84 6.63
C VAL A 213 2.29 -30.26 6.83
N ILE A 214 2.69 -30.51 8.07
CA ILE A 214 4.00 -31.06 8.40
C ILE A 214 3.87 -32.59 8.40
N THR A 215 4.63 -33.26 7.53
CA THR A 215 4.64 -34.73 7.45
C THR A 215 5.86 -35.32 8.14
N CYS A 216 5.84 -36.63 8.37
CA CYS A 216 7.00 -37.41 8.77
C CYS A 216 8.20 -37.12 7.84
N MET A 217 9.40 -37.14 8.38
CA MET A 217 10.62 -36.82 7.63
C MET A 217 10.94 -37.82 6.50
N ASN A 218 10.36 -39.01 6.53
CA ASN A 218 10.66 -40.10 5.58
C ASN A 218 9.42 -40.68 4.88
N CYS A 219 8.22 -40.16 5.17
CA CYS A 219 6.99 -40.55 4.48
C CYS A 219 5.91 -39.46 4.59
N SER A 220 4.80 -39.63 3.89
CA SER A 220 3.73 -38.62 3.85
C SER A 220 2.81 -38.60 5.09
N LEU A 221 3.09 -39.39 6.12
CA LEU A 221 2.26 -39.43 7.34
C LEU A 221 2.23 -38.06 8.04
N ALA A 222 1.07 -37.44 8.20
CA ALA A 222 0.95 -36.12 8.82
C ALA A 222 1.19 -36.14 10.34
N LEU A 223 1.91 -35.11 10.84
CA LEU A 223 1.98 -34.77 12.25
C LEU A 223 0.70 -34.02 12.64
N ARG A 224 0.05 -34.44 13.73
CA ARG A 224 -1.11 -33.75 14.28
C ARG A 224 -0.68 -32.50 15.04
N HIS A 225 -1.59 -31.55 15.21
CA HIS A 225 -1.34 -30.34 16.03
C HIS A 225 -0.88 -30.72 17.45
N ASP A 226 -1.53 -31.71 18.08
CA ASP A 226 -1.13 -32.24 19.39
C ASP A 226 0.30 -32.83 19.41
N ASP A 227 0.73 -33.47 18.32
CA ASP A 227 2.08 -34.02 18.23
C ASP A 227 3.12 -32.89 18.16
N ILE A 228 2.82 -31.84 17.41
CA ILE A 228 3.68 -30.65 17.27
C ILE A 228 3.88 -29.99 18.63
N ASP A 229 2.79 -29.73 19.35
CA ASP A 229 2.88 -29.09 20.67
C ASP A 229 3.61 -29.98 21.68
N ARG A 230 3.39 -31.29 21.61
CA ARG A 230 4.08 -32.26 22.48
C ARG A 230 5.59 -32.27 22.23
N ILE A 231 6.03 -32.31 20.98
CA ILE A 231 7.45 -32.33 20.59
C ILE A 231 8.14 -30.99 20.94
N MET A 232 7.45 -29.88 20.68
CA MET A 232 8.01 -28.55 20.85
C MET A 232 7.93 -28.05 22.31
N GLY A 233 7.01 -28.59 23.11
CA GLY A 233 6.81 -28.25 24.53
C GLY A 233 6.10 -26.90 24.75
N ASN A 234 5.45 -26.36 23.73
CA ASN A 234 4.83 -25.03 23.69
C ASN A 234 3.81 -24.97 22.53
N ASP A 235 3.02 -23.90 22.47
CA ASP A 235 1.93 -23.70 21.49
C ASP A 235 2.43 -23.40 20.06
N PHE A 236 3.23 -24.30 19.49
CA PHE A 236 3.75 -24.18 18.13
C PHE A 236 2.72 -24.56 17.07
N SER A 237 1.70 -25.35 17.42
CA SER A 237 0.52 -25.60 16.61
C SER A 237 -0.22 -24.29 16.27
N ALA A 238 -0.30 -23.35 17.22
CA ALA A 238 -0.89 -22.04 16.99
C ALA A 238 -0.08 -21.23 15.96
N LYS A 239 1.25 -21.33 16.00
CA LYS A 239 2.13 -20.70 15.00
C LYS A 239 1.99 -21.36 13.62
N LEU A 240 1.84 -22.68 13.57
CA LEU A 240 1.51 -23.39 12.32
C LEU A 240 0.19 -22.88 11.75
N MET A 241 -0.84 -22.71 12.58
CA MET A 241 -2.13 -22.18 12.16
C MET A 241 -2.03 -20.72 11.68
N GLU A 242 -1.27 -19.85 12.36
CA GLU A 242 -1.02 -18.48 11.89
C GLU A 242 -0.34 -18.47 10.52
N SER A 243 0.63 -19.37 10.31
CA SER A 243 1.30 -19.55 9.02
C SER A 243 0.34 -20.09 7.95
N SER A 244 -0.55 -21.01 8.31
CA SER A 244 -1.59 -21.53 7.41
C SER A 244 -2.59 -20.45 7.01
N ILE A 245 -2.99 -19.56 7.93
CA ILE A 245 -3.81 -18.38 7.64
C ILE A 245 -3.08 -17.44 6.67
N LYS A 246 -1.77 -17.23 6.87
CA LYS A 246 -0.97 -16.39 5.96
C LYS A 246 -0.95 -16.98 4.54
N SER A 247 -0.74 -18.29 4.41
CA SER A 247 -0.79 -19.01 3.14
C SER A 247 -2.19 -18.91 2.50
N PHE A 248 -3.25 -19.11 3.28
CA PHE A 248 -4.65 -18.95 2.86
C PHE A 248 -4.92 -17.57 2.25
N VAL A 249 -4.57 -16.50 2.97
CA VAL A 249 -4.78 -15.12 2.49
C VAL A 249 -3.97 -14.82 1.24
N GLN A 250 -2.75 -15.33 1.13
CA GLN A 250 -1.90 -15.16 -0.05
C GLN A 250 -2.46 -15.87 -1.29
N LYS A 251 -3.00 -17.08 -1.13
CA LYS A 251 -3.59 -17.85 -2.23
C LYS A 251 -4.97 -17.31 -2.64
N HIS A 252 -5.76 -16.83 -1.68
CA HIS A 252 -7.03 -16.16 -1.92
C HIS A 252 -6.91 -14.63 -2.00
N ASN A 253 -5.79 -14.13 -2.55
CA ASN A 253 -5.47 -12.70 -2.62
C ASN A 253 -6.47 -11.83 -3.39
N ARG A 254 -7.40 -12.46 -4.13
CA ARG A 254 -8.47 -11.80 -4.86
C ARG A 254 -9.50 -11.23 -3.89
N ASN A 255 -9.91 -12.02 -2.90
CA ASN A 255 -10.95 -11.66 -1.94
C ASN A 255 -10.36 -11.20 -0.60
N TYR A 256 -9.14 -11.60 -0.27
CA TYR A 256 -8.48 -11.27 0.99
C TYR A 256 -7.21 -10.46 0.76
N LYS A 257 -7.00 -9.41 1.53
CA LYS A 257 -5.75 -8.64 1.54
C LYS A 257 -5.36 -8.31 2.96
N TRP A 258 -4.07 -8.49 3.28
CA TRP A 258 -3.50 -7.92 4.48
C TRP A 258 -3.46 -6.39 4.38
N CYS A 259 -3.65 -5.73 5.51
CA CYS A 259 -3.27 -4.34 5.63
C CYS A 259 -1.75 -4.23 5.37
N PRO A 260 -1.30 -3.33 4.47
CA PRO A 260 0.12 -3.21 4.12
C PRO A 260 0.95 -2.46 5.17
N PHE A 261 0.30 -1.87 6.18
CA PHE A 261 0.98 -1.12 7.23
C PHE A 261 1.66 -2.08 8.21
N ALA A 262 2.89 -1.73 8.60
CA ALA A 262 3.64 -2.46 9.62
C ALA A 262 2.80 -2.59 10.90
N ASP A 263 2.95 -3.74 11.58
CA ASP A 263 2.25 -4.10 12.82
C ASP A 263 0.72 -4.25 12.73
N CYS A 264 0.09 -3.91 11.62
CA CYS A 264 -1.35 -4.05 11.43
C CYS A 264 -1.71 -5.48 10.99
N LYS A 265 -2.25 -6.28 11.92
CA LYS A 265 -2.73 -7.66 11.64
C LYS A 265 -4.14 -7.73 11.05
N CYS A 266 -4.67 -6.62 10.53
CA CYS A 266 -6.01 -6.57 9.94
C CYS A 266 -6.01 -7.18 8.54
N ILE A 267 -7.05 -7.96 8.24
CA ILE A 267 -7.29 -8.57 6.93
C ILE A 267 -8.58 -7.97 6.37
N ILE A 268 -8.54 -7.47 5.14
CA ILE A 268 -9.72 -7.00 4.43
C ILE A 268 -10.29 -8.14 3.61
N TYR A 269 -11.58 -8.42 3.80
CA TYR A 269 -12.35 -9.38 3.01
C TYR A 269 -13.36 -8.66 2.12
N LEU A 270 -13.23 -8.80 0.81
CA LEU A 270 -14.19 -8.27 -0.15
C LEU A 270 -15.27 -9.32 -0.46
N LYS A 271 -16.52 -9.00 -0.09
CA LYS A 271 -17.68 -9.89 -0.29
C LYS A 271 -18.02 -10.07 -1.76
N ASP A 272 -17.97 -8.96 -2.49
CA ASP A 272 -18.35 -8.93 -3.90
C ASP A 272 -17.23 -8.34 -4.76
N MET A 273 -16.67 -9.22 -5.59
CA MET A 273 -15.59 -8.93 -6.53
C MET A 273 -16.11 -8.27 -7.83
N SER A 274 -17.42 -8.30 -8.09
CA SER A 274 -18.01 -7.82 -9.35
C SER A 274 -17.81 -6.32 -9.58
N SER A 275 -17.61 -5.56 -8.50
CA SER A 275 -17.39 -4.12 -8.52
C SER A 275 -15.96 -3.70 -8.93
N LEU A 276 -14.93 -4.53 -8.67
CA LEU A 276 -13.53 -4.17 -8.95
C LEU A 276 -13.20 -3.90 -10.43
N PRO A 277 -13.72 -4.68 -11.41
CA PRO A 277 -13.51 -4.37 -12.82
C PRO A 277 -14.03 -2.99 -13.22
N GLU A 278 -15.11 -2.51 -12.60
CA GLU A 278 -15.66 -1.19 -12.90
C GLU A 278 -14.74 -0.06 -12.42
N TYR A 279 -14.10 -0.20 -11.25
CA TYR A 279 -13.06 0.72 -10.79
C TYR A 279 -11.93 0.83 -11.82
N THR A 280 -11.43 -0.32 -12.30
CA THR A 280 -10.36 -0.35 -13.30
C THR A 280 -10.79 0.30 -14.61
N ARG A 281 -12.02 0.03 -15.09
CA ARG A 281 -12.60 0.63 -16.29
C ARG A 281 -12.74 2.14 -16.19
N LEU A 282 -13.11 2.64 -15.01
CA LEU A 282 -13.33 4.05 -14.74
C LEU A 282 -12.05 4.79 -14.29
N HIS A 283 -10.90 4.11 -14.26
CA HIS A 283 -9.63 4.63 -13.74
C HIS A 283 -9.72 5.15 -12.30
N TYR A 284 -10.58 4.53 -11.49
CA TYR A 284 -10.62 4.74 -10.06
C TYR A 284 -9.77 3.71 -9.34
N SER A 285 -9.21 4.13 -8.21
CA SER A 285 -8.52 3.23 -7.31
C SER A 285 -9.49 2.76 -6.21
N PRO A 286 -9.68 1.44 -6.05
CA PRO A 286 -10.58 0.88 -5.03
C PRO A 286 -9.93 0.94 -3.64
N PHE A 287 -10.19 2.00 -2.89
CA PHE A 287 -9.64 2.17 -1.54
C PHE A 287 -10.50 1.52 -0.46
N VAL A 288 -9.85 0.97 0.54
CA VAL A 288 -10.44 0.37 1.74
C VAL A 288 -9.81 0.98 2.99
N LEU A 289 -10.56 0.96 4.09
CA LEU A 289 -10.10 1.36 5.42
C LEU A 289 -10.00 0.14 6.32
N CYS A 290 -8.90 -0.03 7.04
CA CYS A 290 -8.84 -1.02 8.11
C CYS A 290 -9.44 -0.47 9.41
N THR A 291 -9.55 -1.33 10.45
CA THR A 291 -10.01 -0.95 11.79
C THR A 291 -9.11 0.08 12.49
N SER A 292 -7.86 0.23 12.05
CA SER A 292 -6.89 1.23 12.53
C SER A 292 -6.86 2.49 11.65
N ASP A 293 -7.89 2.73 10.84
CA ASP A 293 -8.00 3.86 9.91
C ASP A 293 -6.92 3.94 8.80
N HIS A 294 -6.14 2.89 8.60
CA HIS A 294 -5.20 2.83 7.49
C HIS A 294 -5.93 2.71 6.16
N ARG A 295 -5.50 3.51 5.18
CA ARG A 295 -6.11 3.61 3.86
C ARG A 295 -5.17 3.10 2.79
N PHE A 296 -5.63 2.14 2.00
CA PHE A 296 -4.84 1.57 0.91
C PHE A 296 -5.74 1.06 -0.22
N CYS A 297 -5.15 0.89 -1.40
CA CYS A 297 -5.81 0.32 -2.55
C CYS A 297 -5.92 -1.20 -2.40
N PHE A 298 -7.14 -1.74 -2.41
CA PHE A 298 -7.37 -3.17 -2.31
C PHE A 298 -6.78 -3.94 -3.50
N ASN A 299 -6.79 -3.34 -4.69
CA ASN A 299 -6.32 -4.00 -5.91
C ASN A 299 -4.79 -4.16 -5.95
N CYS A 300 -4.04 -3.08 -5.74
CA CYS A 300 -2.58 -3.09 -5.88
C CYS A 300 -1.82 -3.17 -4.54
N GLY A 301 -2.49 -2.96 -3.40
CA GLY A 301 -1.88 -2.98 -2.07
C GLY A 301 -1.06 -1.75 -1.69
N PHE A 302 -0.88 -0.79 -2.60
CA PHE A 302 -0.23 0.49 -2.30
C PHE A 302 -1.17 1.44 -1.57
N GLU A 303 -0.60 2.51 -1.02
CA GLU A 303 -1.35 3.61 -0.42
C GLU A 303 -2.35 4.26 -1.42
N VAL A 304 -3.11 5.23 -0.91
CA VAL A 304 -4.03 6.01 -1.75
C VAL A 304 -3.27 6.71 -2.88
N HIS A 305 -3.51 6.31 -4.12
CA HIS A 305 -2.68 6.72 -5.27
C HIS A 305 -3.39 7.53 -6.36
N ALA A 306 -4.57 8.08 -6.06
CA ALA A 306 -5.25 9.01 -6.97
C ALA A 306 -4.45 10.34 -7.05
N PRO A 307 -4.33 10.99 -8.23
CA PRO A 307 -5.09 10.77 -9.46
C PRO A 307 -4.63 9.60 -10.34
N GLY A 308 -3.51 8.94 -10.03
CA GLY A 308 -3.06 7.77 -10.77
C GLY A 308 -3.96 6.55 -10.55
N ASP A 309 -4.11 5.72 -11.59
CA ASP A 309 -4.69 4.39 -11.44
C ASP A 309 -3.63 3.37 -11.00
N CYS A 310 -4.05 2.11 -10.78
CA CYS A 310 -3.12 1.06 -10.38
C CYS A 310 -2.07 0.78 -11.47
N LYS A 311 -2.35 1.04 -12.75
CA LYS A 311 -1.40 0.78 -13.85
C LYS A 311 -0.23 1.76 -13.79
N ILE A 312 -0.54 3.05 -13.69
CA ILE A 312 0.45 4.12 -13.52
C ILE A 312 1.26 3.90 -12.24
N THR A 313 0.58 3.58 -11.14
CA THR A 313 1.21 3.35 -9.83
C THR A 313 2.21 2.20 -9.88
N ASN A 314 1.81 1.04 -10.42
CA ASN A 314 2.70 -0.10 -10.57
C ASN A 314 3.91 0.22 -11.47
N ALA A 315 3.70 0.95 -12.56
CA ALA A 315 4.77 1.34 -13.47
C ALA A 315 5.78 2.27 -12.78
N TRP A 316 5.29 3.25 -12.03
CA TRP A 316 6.12 4.19 -11.27
C TRP A 316 6.97 3.48 -10.20
N VAL A 317 6.35 2.63 -9.39
CA VAL A 317 7.03 1.88 -8.32
C VAL A 317 8.05 0.90 -8.91
N ARG A 318 7.70 0.19 -9.99
CA ARG A 318 8.65 -0.71 -10.68
C ARG A 318 9.86 0.06 -11.20
N LYS A 319 9.64 1.25 -11.77
CA LYS A 319 10.73 2.11 -12.24
C LYS A 319 11.60 2.60 -11.09
N ALA A 320 11.01 3.00 -9.96
CA ALA A 320 11.76 3.38 -8.76
C ALA A 320 12.64 2.25 -8.23
N LYS A 321 12.13 1.01 -8.25
CA LYS A 321 12.91 -0.17 -7.85
C LYS A 321 14.08 -0.43 -8.80
N LYS A 322 13.90 -0.22 -10.10
CA LYS A 322 14.96 -0.41 -11.11
C LYS A 322 16.04 0.66 -11.05
N GLU A 323 15.65 1.89 -10.74
CA GLU A 323 16.54 3.06 -10.71
C GLU A 323 17.08 3.38 -9.30
N SER A 324 16.85 2.52 -8.30
CA SER A 324 17.15 2.82 -6.88
C SER A 324 18.61 3.24 -6.63
N GLU A 325 19.57 2.60 -7.29
CA GLU A 325 20.99 2.96 -7.24
C GLU A 325 21.24 4.40 -7.73
N ASN A 326 20.50 4.84 -8.75
CA ASN A 326 20.54 6.20 -9.31
C ASN A 326 19.66 7.20 -8.53
N LEU A 327 18.92 6.78 -7.50
CA LEU A 327 18.03 7.65 -6.75
C LEU A 327 18.62 8.06 -5.40
N ASN A 328 19.42 7.20 -4.77
CA ASN A 328 20.01 7.47 -3.45
C ASN A 328 20.89 8.74 -3.42
N TRP A 329 21.61 9.06 -4.51
CA TRP A 329 22.41 10.30 -4.60
C TRP A 329 21.56 11.57 -4.77
N VAL A 330 20.29 11.44 -5.17
CA VAL A 330 19.38 12.56 -5.48
C VAL A 330 18.66 13.06 -4.22
N LEU A 331 18.52 12.21 -3.20
CA LEU A 331 17.67 12.44 -2.03
C LEU A 331 18.45 12.98 -0.81
N SER A 332 19.23 14.05 -0.99
CA SER A 332 19.90 14.69 0.15
C SER A 332 18.87 15.33 1.08
N HIS A 333 18.97 15.03 2.38
CA HIS A 333 18.09 15.59 3.41
C HIS A 333 18.53 16.99 3.88
N THR A 334 19.71 17.42 3.44
CA THR A 334 20.29 18.74 3.71
C THR A 334 20.52 19.48 2.39
N LYS A 335 20.36 20.81 2.44
CA LYS A 335 20.62 21.72 1.31
C LYS A 335 21.30 22.98 1.79
N GLU A 336 22.02 23.65 0.89
CA GLU A 336 22.64 24.95 1.17
C GLU A 336 21.68 26.10 0.90
N CYS A 337 21.75 27.17 1.70
CA CYS A 337 21.03 28.40 1.42
C CYS A 337 21.56 29.03 0.11
N PRO A 338 20.71 29.38 -0.86
CA PRO A 338 21.15 29.94 -2.14
C PRO A 338 21.82 31.32 -2.02
N GLU A 339 21.62 32.04 -0.92
CA GLU A 339 22.17 33.38 -0.71
C GLU A 339 23.46 33.39 0.15
N CYS A 340 23.53 32.52 1.16
CA CYS A 340 24.64 32.54 2.14
C CYS A 340 25.36 31.21 2.31
N SER A 341 24.98 30.17 1.57
CA SER A 341 25.58 28.82 1.56
C SER A 341 25.63 28.11 2.92
N VAL A 342 24.89 28.58 3.92
CA VAL A 342 24.73 27.85 5.18
C VAL A 342 23.88 26.60 4.95
N ASN A 343 24.32 25.46 5.48
CA ASN A 343 23.56 24.22 5.43
C ASN A 343 22.27 24.34 6.24
N ILE A 344 21.15 23.96 5.64
CA ILE A 344 19.81 23.95 6.21
C ILE A 344 19.29 22.51 6.15
N GLU A 345 18.74 22.06 7.27
CA GLU A 345 17.98 20.82 7.37
C GLU A 345 16.48 21.13 7.39
N LYS A 346 15.68 20.29 6.75
CA LYS A 346 14.23 20.49 6.67
C LYS A 346 13.53 19.99 7.94
N SER A 347 13.04 20.92 8.76
CA SER A 347 12.39 20.62 10.05
C SER A 347 10.85 20.59 10.03
N GLY A 348 10.22 20.80 8.88
CA GLY A 348 8.76 20.85 8.70
C GLY A 348 8.39 20.54 7.24
N GLY A 349 7.11 20.25 6.96
CA GLY A 349 6.72 19.85 5.61
C GLY A 349 6.61 21.00 4.61
N CYS A 350 6.50 22.24 5.08
CA CYS A 350 6.37 23.42 4.21
C CYS A 350 7.62 23.59 3.32
N ASN A 351 7.40 23.77 2.02
CA ASN A 351 8.48 24.00 1.05
C ASN A 351 8.90 25.48 0.96
N HIS A 352 8.19 26.39 1.61
CA HIS A 352 8.60 27.78 1.83
C HIS A 352 9.58 27.83 2.99
N MET A 353 10.85 28.08 2.67
CA MET A 353 11.94 28.09 3.64
C MET A 353 12.43 29.51 3.87
N VAL A 354 12.69 29.84 5.14
CA VAL A 354 13.31 31.12 5.54
C VAL A 354 14.66 30.80 6.20
N CYS A 355 15.74 31.31 5.62
CA CYS A 355 17.08 31.07 6.17
C CYS A 355 17.22 31.70 7.57
N SER A 356 17.63 30.91 8.56
CA SER A 356 17.82 31.41 9.94
C SER A 356 18.92 32.48 10.03
N SER A 357 19.96 32.37 9.21
CA SER A 357 21.14 33.26 9.21
C SER A 357 20.91 34.55 8.43
N CYS A 358 20.51 34.48 7.15
CA CYS A 358 20.38 35.66 6.28
C CYS A 358 18.94 36.12 6.02
N LYS A 359 17.93 35.41 6.55
CA LYS A 359 16.49 35.67 6.37
C LYS A 359 15.99 35.61 4.92
N TYR A 360 16.80 35.11 3.99
CA TYR A 360 16.37 34.89 2.60
C TYR A 360 15.26 33.83 2.54
N GLU A 361 14.22 34.12 1.77
CA GLU A 361 13.07 33.23 1.56
C GLU A 361 13.16 32.53 0.20
N PHE A 362 13.11 31.19 0.21
CA PHE A 362 13.31 30.38 -0.99
C PHE A 362 12.46 29.12 -0.98
N CYS A 363 12.31 28.51 -2.15
CA CYS A 363 11.63 27.23 -2.32
C CYS A 363 12.60 26.06 -2.14
N TRP A 364 12.25 25.11 -1.29
CA TRP A 364 13.07 23.92 -1.05
C TRP A 364 13.25 23.04 -2.30
N ILE A 365 12.25 22.97 -3.17
CA ILE A 365 12.28 22.11 -4.38
C ILE A 365 13.28 22.64 -5.42
N CYS A 366 13.22 23.94 -5.71
CA CYS A 366 13.94 24.54 -6.84
C CYS A 366 15.05 25.53 -6.45
N GLU A 367 15.23 25.80 -5.16
CA GLU A 367 16.31 26.64 -4.60
C GLU A 367 16.30 28.09 -5.11
N LYS A 368 15.18 28.53 -5.68
CA LYS A 368 14.96 29.91 -6.15
C LYS A 368 14.13 30.70 -5.14
N ALA A 369 14.20 32.03 -5.26
CA ALA A 369 13.42 32.98 -4.46
C ALA A 369 11.96 32.54 -4.31
N TRP A 370 11.38 32.72 -3.13
CA TRP A 370 9.98 32.37 -2.89
C TRP A 370 9.01 33.33 -3.58
N ALA A 371 9.28 34.64 -3.59
CA ALA A 371 8.36 35.68 -4.08
C ALA A 371 7.73 35.47 -5.48
N PRO A 372 8.41 34.86 -6.49
CA PRO A 372 7.81 34.53 -7.78
C PRO A 372 6.84 33.34 -7.75
N HIS A 373 6.89 32.49 -6.72
CA HIS A 373 6.02 31.32 -6.58
C HIS A 373 4.57 31.78 -6.38
N GLY A 374 3.65 31.11 -7.06
CA GLY A 374 2.22 31.47 -7.04
C GLY A 374 1.82 32.56 -8.03
N LYS A 375 2.74 33.00 -8.90
CA LYS A 375 2.43 33.74 -10.15
C LYS A 375 2.46 32.77 -11.34
N ASN A 376 1.61 32.99 -12.35
CA ASN A 376 1.42 32.11 -13.51
C ASN A 376 2.72 31.78 -14.29
N PHE A 377 3.75 32.61 -14.17
CA PHE A 377 5.00 32.46 -14.92
C PHE A 377 6.02 31.50 -14.27
N PHE A 378 5.87 31.15 -12.98
CA PHE A 378 6.87 30.38 -12.25
C PHE A 378 6.34 29.00 -11.81
N GLN A 379 6.52 28.00 -12.67
CA GLN A 379 6.17 26.60 -12.40
C GLN A 379 7.44 25.80 -12.06
N CYS A 380 7.80 25.74 -10.77
CA CYS A 380 8.93 24.93 -10.29
C CYS A 380 8.67 23.41 -10.36
N THR A 381 7.41 23.03 -10.52
CA THR A 381 6.90 21.66 -10.60
C THR A 381 6.90 21.09 -12.01
N MET A 382 7.33 21.88 -13.01
CA MET A 382 7.34 21.48 -14.41
C MET A 382 8.73 21.19 -14.95
N TYR A 383 8.85 20.01 -15.56
CA TYR A 383 10.06 19.63 -16.27
C TYR A 383 10.15 20.39 -17.60
N LYS A 384 11.20 21.19 -17.76
CA LYS A 384 11.54 21.85 -19.02
C LYS A 384 12.75 21.14 -19.62
N ASN A 385 12.64 20.68 -20.87
CA ASN A 385 13.81 20.25 -21.62
C ASN A 385 14.64 21.48 -21.96
N ASP A 386 15.85 21.59 -21.41
CA ASP A 386 16.82 22.58 -21.85
C ASP A 386 17.37 22.16 -23.23
N ASP A 387 16.64 22.50 -24.29
CA ASP A 387 17.01 22.18 -25.68
C ASP A 387 18.24 22.97 -26.19
N SER A 388 18.80 23.87 -25.38
CA SER A 388 19.69 24.93 -25.87
C SER A 388 21.19 24.64 -25.79
N ARG A 389 21.69 23.56 -25.15
CA ARG A 389 23.15 23.41 -24.97
C ARG A 389 23.80 22.04 -25.18
N ASN A 390 23.08 20.94 -25.40
CA ASN A 390 23.73 19.68 -25.78
C ASN A 390 22.81 18.80 -26.63
N LYS A 391 23.13 18.66 -27.93
CA LYS A 391 22.58 17.63 -28.82
C LYS A 391 23.12 16.25 -28.44
N SER A 392 22.98 15.83 -27.18
CA SER A 392 23.21 14.42 -26.84
C SER A 392 22.07 13.61 -27.45
N THR A 393 22.40 12.76 -28.42
CA THR A 393 21.49 11.81 -29.09
C THR A 393 21.04 10.65 -28.20
N ASP A 394 21.45 10.65 -26.93
CA ASP A 394 21.09 9.60 -25.98
C ASP A 394 19.72 9.87 -25.35
N GLU A 395 18.71 9.22 -25.91
CA GLU A 395 17.32 9.26 -25.43
C GLU A 395 17.19 8.70 -24.01
N ASN A 396 18.08 7.77 -23.61
CA ASN A 396 18.08 7.21 -22.26
C ASN A 396 18.49 8.25 -21.23
N ALA A 397 19.52 9.06 -21.52
CA ALA A 397 19.95 10.13 -20.63
C ALA A 397 18.88 11.20 -20.43
N LYS A 398 18.10 11.55 -21.47
CA LYS A 398 16.96 12.47 -21.37
C LYS A 398 15.83 11.88 -20.53
N ASN A 399 15.50 10.62 -20.75
CA ASN A 399 14.47 9.90 -19.99
C ASN A 399 14.83 9.76 -18.51
N LEU A 400 16.11 9.53 -18.20
CA LEU A 400 16.62 9.49 -16.84
C LEU A 400 16.51 10.87 -16.18
N LYS A 401 16.94 11.95 -16.83
CA LYS A 401 16.80 13.32 -16.31
C LYS A 401 15.35 13.69 -16.01
N LYS A 402 14.44 13.38 -16.95
CA LYS A 402 13.00 13.57 -16.74
C LYS A 402 12.52 12.78 -15.53
N TYR A 403 12.89 11.50 -15.43
CA TYR A 403 12.50 10.65 -14.32
C TYR A 403 13.02 11.17 -12.97
N THR A 404 14.31 11.50 -12.88
CA THR A 404 14.95 12.06 -11.69
C THR A 404 14.24 13.34 -11.22
N PHE A 405 13.82 14.21 -12.14
CA PHE A 405 13.05 15.41 -11.80
C PHE A 405 11.72 15.06 -11.13
N TYR A 406 10.89 14.24 -11.79
CA TYR A 406 9.57 13.88 -11.23
C TYR A 406 9.69 13.06 -9.95
N TYR A 407 10.71 12.20 -9.83
CA TYR A 407 10.95 11.42 -8.63
C TYR A 407 11.38 12.28 -7.45
N ARG A 408 12.24 13.29 -7.68
CA ARG A 408 12.61 14.26 -6.65
C ARG A 408 11.37 14.97 -6.08
N VAL A 409 10.50 15.47 -6.94
CA VAL A 409 9.29 16.18 -6.50
C VAL A 409 8.29 15.23 -5.83
N PHE A 410 8.13 14.01 -6.36
CA PHE A 410 7.34 12.94 -5.73
C PHE A 410 7.80 12.68 -4.29
N ASN A 411 9.10 12.41 -4.12
CA ASN A 411 9.68 12.11 -2.81
C ASN A 411 9.58 13.30 -1.86
N GLU A 412 9.75 14.53 -2.37
CA GLU A 412 9.63 15.73 -1.55
C GLU A 412 8.24 15.86 -0.92
N HIS A 413 7.17 15.59 -1.67
CA HIS A 413 5.82 15.59 -1.11
C HIS A 413 5.58 14.43 -0.14
N GLU A 414 6.24 13.28 -0.33
CA GLU A 414 6.20 12.17 0.63
C GLU A 414 6.84 12.55 1.97
N VAL A 415 8.07 13.09 1.93
CA VAL A 415 8.80 13.55 3.11
C VAL A 415 8.03 14.68 3.79
N SER A 416 7.52 15.65 3.02
CA SER A 416 6.75 16.77 3.55
C SER A 416 5.49 16.33 4.28
N ALA A 417 4.78 15.32 3.76
CA ALA A 417 3.60 14.77 4.43
C ALA A 417 3.94 14.13 5.78
N LYS A 418 5.05 13.38 5.87
CA LYS A 418 5.52 12.78 7.13
C LYS A 418 5.90 13.86 8.15
N LEU A 419 6.57 14.93 7.72
CA LEU A 419 6.96 16.03 8.60
C LEU A 419 5.74 16.84 9.09
N ASP A 420 4.81 17.18 8.19
CA ASP A 420 3.57 17.89 8.56
C ASP A 420 2.72 17.07 9.53
N TRP A 421 2.63 15.76 9.34
CA TRP A 421 1.91 14.87 10.26
C TRP A 421 2.51 14.89 11.67
N ARG A 422 3.83 14.71 11.80
CA ARG A 422 4.54 14.75 13.10
C ARG A 422 4.39 16.11 13.79
N LEU A 423 4.55 17.19 13.02
CA LEU A 423 4.38 18.54 13.53
C LEU A 423 2.95 18.78 14.01
N GLY A 424 1.97 18.35 13.20
CA GLY A 424 0.55 18.41 13.52
C GLY A 424 0.19 17.68 14.81
N GLN A 425 0.71 16.47 15.02
CA GLN A 425 0.54 15.73 16.27
C GLN A 425 1.10 16.52 17.46
N THR A 426 2.32 17.04 17.34
CA THR A 426 2.96 17.84 18.40
C THR A 426 2.13 19.08 18.76
N ILE A 427 1.60 19.77 17.75
CA ILE A 427 0.74 20.96 17.96
C ILE A 427 -0.60 20.56 18.55
N GLY A 428 -1.21 19.46 18.09
CA GLY A 428 -2.47 18.95 18.63
C GLY A 428 -2.40 18.64 20.11
N HIS A 429 -1.27 18.06 20.57
CA HIS A 429 -1.02 17.88 22.00
C HIS A 429 -0.97 19.23 22.76
N LYS A 430 -0.19 20.20 22.27
CA LYS A 430 -0.09 21.53 22.91
C LYS A 430 -1.41 22.29 22.95
N VAL A 431 -2.21 22.19 21.89
CA VAL A 431 -3.54 22.83 21.82
C VAL A 431 -4.48 22.17 22.83
N ARG A 432 -4.45 20.84 22.97
CA ARG A 432 -5.25 20.13 23.98
C ARG A 432 -4.86 20.51 25.41
N ASP A 433 -3.56 20.59 25.70
CA ASP A 433 -3.07 21.03 27.02
C ASP A 433 -3.51 22.47 27.35
N LEU A 434 -3.59 23.34 26.33
CA LEU A 434 -4.08 24.71 26.47
C LEU A 434 -5.60 24.74 26.69
N GLN A 435 -6.36 23.87 26.03
CA GLN A 435 -7.81 23.75 26.20
C GLN A 435 -8.18 23.36 27.63
N GLU A 436 -7.47 22.40 28.22
CA GLU A 436 -7.67 21.97 29.60
C GLU A 436 -7.41 23.10 30.60
N LYS A 437 -6.47 23.99 30.31
CA LYS A 437 -6.12 25.14 31.18
C LYS A 437 -7.08 26.32 31.04
N ILE A 438 -7.61 26.58 29.85
CA ILE A 438 -8.46 27.75 29.56
C ILE A 438 -9.97 27.40 29.65
N GLY A 439 -10.33 26.11 29.70
CA GLY A 439 -11.72 25.65 29.77
C GLY A 439 -12.46 25.74 28.43
N ILE A 440 -11.73 25.64 27.33
CA ILE A 440 -12.29 25.67 25.97
C ILE A 440 -12.86 24.27 25.61
N SER A 441 -13.99 24.23 24.89
CA SER A 441 -14.62 22.98 24.47
C SER A 441 -13.74 22.15 23.53
N TRP A 442 -13.74 20.83 23.72
CA TRP A 442 -13.03 19.84 22.87
C TRP A 442 -13.35 19.99 21.37
N ILE A 443 -14.59 20.37 21.04
CA ILE A 443 -15.07 20.62 19.66
C ILE A 443 -14.23 21.71 18.98
N GLU A 444 -13.68 22.65 19.75
CA GLU A 444 -12.85 23.71 19.22
C GLU A 444 -11.42 23.27 18.86
N GLY A 445 -11.02 22.03 19.13
CA GLY A 445 -9.74 21.46 18.71
C GLY A 445 -9.81 20.56 17.48
N GLN A 446 -11.01 20.12 17.09
CA GLN A 446 -11.21 19.18 15.98
C GLN A 446 -10.78 19.76 14.62
N PHE A 447 -10.85 21.09 14.45
CA PHE A 447 -10.43 21.77 13.22
C PHE A 447 -8.99 21.43 12.82
N LEU A 448 -8.10 21.24 13.80
CA LEU A 448 -6.69 20.95 13.54
C LEU A 448 -6.53 19.52 12.99
N THR A 449 -7.21 18.54 13.59
CA THR A 449 -7.22 17.17 13.11
C THR A 449 -7.81 17.07 11.70
N GLU A 450 -8.90 17.79 11.44
CA GLU A 450 -9.50 17.87 10.10
C GLU A 450 -8.56 18.52 9.09
N ALA A 451 -7.95 19.66 9.44
CA ALA A 451 -6.99 20.35 8.59
C ALA A 451 -5.75 19.49 8.28
N LEU A 452 -5.23 18.75 9.27
CA LEU A 452 -4.11 17.83 9.08
C LEU A 452 -4.46 16.67 8.16
N LYS A 453 -5.66 16.11 8.30
CA LYS A 453 -6.16 15.06 7.41
C LYS A 453 -6.29 15.57 5.98
N THR A 454 -6.91 16.73 5.79
CA THR A 454 -7.05 17.36 4.46
C THR A 454 -5.70 17.72 3.86
N LEU A 455 -4.75 18.20 4.66
CA LEU A 455 -3.38 18.48 4.23
C LEU A 455 -2.67 17.21 3.78
N SER A 456 -2.77 16.13 4.55
CA SER A 456 -2.21 14.83 4.20
C SER A 456 -2.81 14.27 2.91
N GLU A 457 -4.14 14.35 2.75
CA GLU A 457 -4.84 13.91 1.54
C GLU A 457 -4.40 14.74 0.32
N GLY A 458 -4.29 16.06 0.47
CA GLY A 458 -3.80 16.96 -0.57
C GLY A 458 -2.35 16.68 -0.98
N ARG A 459 -1.45 16.45 0.00
CA ARG A 459 -0.05 16.06 -0.29
C ARG A 459 0.05 14.72 -0.98
N THR A 460 -0.75 13.73 -0.57
CA THR A 460 -0.79 12.42 -1.23
C THR A 460 -1.29 12.53 -2.66
N ALA A 461 -2.37 13.27 -2.91
CA ALA A 461 -2.87 13.50 -4.26
C ALA A 461 -1.82 14.21 -5.14
N LEU A 462 -1.16 15.23 -4.58
CA LEU A 462 -0.11 15.98 -5.27
C LEU A 462 1.11 15.10 -5.59
N LYS A 463 1.58 14.28 -4.64
CA LYS A 463 2.64 13.28 -4.84
C LYS A 463 2.33 12.38 -6.03
N TRP A 464 1.16 11.73 -6.04
CA TRP A 464 0.78 10.80 -7.11
C TRP A 464 0.47 11.51 -8.43
N SER A 465 0.12 12.79 -8.39
CA SER A 465 -0.06 13.59 -9.60
C SER A 465 1.24 13.73 -10.39
N PHE A 466 2.41 13.76 -9.74
CA PHE A 466 3.71 13.82 -10.43
C PHE A 466 4.07 12.51 -11.13
N ALA A 467 3.73 11.37 -10.52
CA ALA A 467 3.86 10.08 -11.18
C ALA A 467 2.97 10.03 -12.44
N LEU A 468 1.73 10.55 -12.36
CA LEU A 468 0.83 10.64 -13.51
C LEU A 468 1.36 11.58 -14.61
N ALA A 469 1.84 12.77 -14.23
CA ALA A 469 2.40 13.76 -15.15
C ALA A 469 3.61 13.23 -15.92
N TYR A 470 4.43 12.38 -15.29
CA TYR A 470 5.57 11.75 -15.96
C TYR A 470 5.16 10.94 -17.20
N TYR A 471 4.05 10.19 -17.10
CA TYR A 471 3.51 9.35 -18.17
C TYR A 471 2.56 10.09 -19.12
N ALA A 472 2.12 11.31 -18.78
CA ALA A 472 1.25 12.12 -19.63
C ALA A 472 2.02 12.70 -20.82
N ASP A 473 1.33 12.83 -21.96
CA ASP A 473 1.86 13.56 -23.12
C ASP A 473 1.92 15.07 -22.83
N PRO A 474 3.11 15.69 -22.77
CA PRO A 474 3.26 17.10 -22.42
C PRO A 474 2.73 18.06 -23.50
N SER A 475 2.58 17.59 -24.75
CA SER A 475 2.08 18.42 -25.84
C SER A 475 0.57 18.66 -25.75
N HIS A 476 -0.15 17.77 -25.06
CA HIS A 476 -1.61 17.77 -25.02
C HIS A 476 -2.17 18.89 -24.13
N ASN A 477 -3.21 19.58 -24.58
CA ASN A 477 -3.80 20.72 -23.85
C ASN A 477 -4.35 20.33 -22.47
N LEU A 478 -4.97 19.15 -22.35
CA LEU A 478 -5.41 18.66 -21.03
C LEU A 478 -4.26 18.42 -20.05
N THR A 479 -3.07 18.07 -20.53
CA THR A 479 -1.89 17.93 -19.66
C THR A 479 -1.46 19.29 -19.12
N LYS A 480 -1.54 20.35 -19.94
CA LYS A 480 -1.26 21.73 -19.48
C LYS A 480 -2.26 22.16 -18.41
N ILE A 481 -3.56 21.92 -18.63
CA ILE A 481 -4.61 22.20 -17.64
C ILE A 481 -4.39 21.40 -16.35
N PHE A 482 -4.00 20.12 -16.45
CA PHE A 482 -3.69 19.29 -15.30
C PHE A 482 -2.51 19.86 -14.50
N VAL A 483 -1.45 20.26 -15.19
CA VAL A 483 -0.27 20.89 -14.59
C VAL A 483 -0.62 22.21 -13.89
N ASP A 484 -1.48 23.04 -14.49
CA ASP A 484 -1.92 24.28 -13.87
C ASP A 484 -2.68 23.99 -12.57
N ASN A 485 -3.55 22.96 -12.58
CA ASN A 485 -4.22 22.48 -11.37
C ASN A 485 -3.24 21.91 -10.33
N GLN A 486 -2.15 21.23 -10.74
CA GLN A 486 -1.08 20.81 -9.82
C GLN A 486 -0.44 22.03 -9.14
N GLY A 487 -0.16 23.09 -9.90
CA GLY A 487 0.39 24.33 -9.35
C GLY A 487 -0.54 25.00 -8.34
N LEU A 488 -1.84 25.05 -8.64
CA LEU A 488 -2.85 25.59 -7.72
C LEU A 488 -2.96 24.77 -6.42
N LEU A 489 -3.00 23.44 -6.52
CA LEU A 489 -3.03 22.57 -5.34
C LEU A 489 -1.72 22.67 -4.55
N SER A 490 -0.57 22.71 -5.22
CA SER A 490 0.73 22.88 -4.57
C SER A 490 0.74 24.15 -3.73
N LYS A 491 0.30 25.29 -4.28
CA LYS A 491 0.19 26.54 -3.52
C LYS A 491 -0.75 26.39 -2.32
N ALA A 492 -1.95 25.83 -2.52
CA ALA A 492 -2.94 25.64 -1.46
C ALA A 492 -2.42 24.79 -0.29
N VAL A 493 -1.68 23.72 -0.60
CA VAL A 493 -1.08 22.81 0.37
C VAL A 493 0.03 23.50 1.16
N GLU A 494 0.92 24.24 0.49
CA GLU A 494 1.98 24.98 1.19
C GLU A 494 1.42 26.09 2.07
N ASP A 495 0.40 26.82 1.60
CA ASP A 495 -0.35 27.83 2.34
C ASP A 495 -0.97 27.29 3.65
N LEU A 496 -1.47 26.06 3.62
CA LEU A 496 -2.05 25.39 4.79
C LEU A 496 -0.95 24.84 5.72
N SER A 497 0.12 24.27 5.16
CA SER A 497 1.28 23.79 5.91
C SER A 497 2.00 24.93 6.63
N GLU A 498 2.06 26.13 6.04
CA GLU A 498 2.63 27.32 6.67
C GLU A 498 1.90 27.70 7.97
N LEU A 499 0.57 27.57 8.02
CA LEU A 499 -0.19 27.80 9.25
C LEU A 499 0.20 26.85 10.39
N LEU A 500 0.63 25.62 10.06
CA LEU A 500 1.13 24.66 11.04
C LEU A 500 2.51 25.05 11.59
N GLN A 501 3.28 25.89 10.91
CA GLN A 501 4.59 26.33 11.40
C GLN A 501 4.50 27.34 12.56
N ILE A 502 3.29 27.82 12.90
CA ILE A 502 3.06 28.74 14.01
C ILE A 502 3.34 28.03 15.35
N LYS A 503 4.36 28.49 16.07
CA LYS A 503 4.82 27.85 17.33
C LYS A 503 3.88 28.06 18.52
N ASN A 504 3.11 29.14 18.52
CA ASN A 504 2.28 29.56 19.66
C ASN A 504 0.85 29.02 19.55
N ALA A 505 0.43 28.20 20.52
CA ALA A 505 -0.90 27.61 20.56
C ALA A 505 -2.04 28.65 20.62
N ASP A 506 -1.87 29.75 21.36
CA ASP A 506 -2.85 30.84 21.41
C ASP A 506 -3.08 31.50 20.04
N SER A 507 -2.00 31.65 19.25
CA SER A 507 -2.08 32.22 17.91
C SER A 507 -2.76 31.25 16.93
N ILE A 508 -2.56 29.94 17.10
CA ILE A 508 -3.24 28.91 16.30
C ILE A 508 -4.75 28.96 16.54
N MET A 509 -5.19 29.05 17.79
CA MET A 509 -6.62 29.15 18.13
C MET A 509 -7.28 30.40 17.53
N LYS A 510 -6.58 31.54 17.51
CA LYS A 510 -7.08 32.78 16.87
C LYS A 510 -7.21 32.67 15.35
N LYS A 511 -6.43 31.79 14.71
CA LYS A 511 -6.46 31.55 13.26
C LYS A 511 -7.35 30.38 12.83
N LYS A 512 -8.24 29.89 13.71
CA LYS A 512 -9.16 28.79 13.42
C LYS A 512 -9.93 28.95 12.09
N LEU A 513 -10.43 30.15 11.80
CA LEU A 513 -11.15 30.42 10.54
C LEU A 513 -10.23 30.27 9.32
N ASP A 514 -8.97 30.71 9.41
CA ASP A 514 -7.98 30.56 8.34
C ASP A 514 -7.69 29.09 8.04
N PHE A 515 -7.59 28.25 9.08
CA PHE A 515 -7.43 26.81 8.93
C PHE A 515 -8.59 26.17 8.17
N TYR A 516 -9.84 26.49 8.53
CA TYR A 516 -11.01 25.97 7.81
C TYR A 516 -11.05 26.42 6.36
N ASN A 517 -10.82 27.71 6.10
CA ASN A 517 -10.86 28.26 4.75
C ASN A 517 -9.76 27.64 3.86
N LYS A 518 -8.53 27.54 4.37
CA LYS A 518 -7.42 26.94 3.61
C LYS A 518 -7.60 25.43 3.46
N ALA A 519 -8.06 24.71 4.48
CA ALA A 519 -8.39 23.28 4.36
C ALA A 519 -9.49 23.03 3.32
N GLY A 520 -10.59 23.79 3.36
CA GLY A 520 -11.65 23.69 2.35
C GLY A 520 -11.16 24.03 0.94
N TYR A 521 -10.25 24.98 0.80
CA TYR A 521 -9.61 25.28 -0.49
C TYR A 521 -8.72 24.13 -0.98
N VAL A 522 -7.94 23.51 -0.11
CA VAL A 522 -7.14 22.31 -0.43
C VAL A 522 -8.04 21.15 -0.85
N GLU A 523 -9.15 20.90 -0.15
CA GLU A 523 -10.12 19.85 -0.51
C GLU A 523 -10.67 20.08 -1.93
N ASN A 524 -11.14 21.30 -2.22
CA ASN A 524 -11.68 21.65 -3.52
C ASN A 524 -10.64 21.51 -4.64
N ARG A 525 -9.40 21.96 -4.42
CA ARG A 525 -8.32 21.85 -5.41
C ARG A 525 -7.86 20.40 -5.59
N THR A 526 -7.91 19.61 -4.53
CA THR A 526 -7.65 18.17 -4.60
C THR A 526 -8.67 17.51 -5.50
N LEU A 527 -9.97 17.73 -5.29
CA LEU A 527 -11.03 17.17 -6.13
C LEU A 527 -10.89 17.56 -7.60
N ALA A 528 -10.58 18.84 -7.88
CA ALA A 528 -10.35 19.31 -9.24
C ALA A 528 -9.16 18.59 -9.90
N LEU A 529 -8.04 18.46 -9.19
CA LEU A 529 -6.86 17.75 -9.69
C LEU A 529 -7.15 16.25 -9.94
N LEU A 530 -7.88 15.61 -9.03
CA LEU A 530 -8.29 14.22 -9.17
C LEU A 530 -9.14 14.00 -10.42
N GLN A 531 -10.11 14.87 -10.67
CA GLN A 531 -10.96 14.80 -11.85
C GLN A 531 -10.15 15.02 -13.13
N CYS A 532 -9.28 16.05 -13.18
CA CYS A 532 -8.43 16.30 -14.34
C CYS A 532 -7.50 15.13 -14.64
N GLY A 533 -6.87 14.55 -13.62
CA GLY A 533 -5.99 13.40 -13.80
C GLY A 533 -6.73 12.16 -14.29
N ARG A 534 -7.96 11.94 -13.82
CA ARG A 534 -8.83 10.88 -14.34
C ARG A 534 -9.18 11.10 -15.80
N ASP A 535 -9.48 12.34 -16.22
CA ASP A 535 -9.76 12.65 -17.62
C ASP A 535 -8.56 12.35 -18.54
N LEU A 536 -7.32 12.57 -18.06
CA LEU A 536 -6.11 12.17 -18.77
C LEU A 536 -6.05 10.66 -19.01
N LEU A 537 -6.38 9.88 -17.98
CA LEU A 537 -6.39 8.42 -18.03
C LEU A 537 -7.50 7.89 -18.95
N CYS A 538 -8.74 8.38 -18.77
CA CYS A 538 -9.88 7.98 -19.60
C CYS A 538 -9.70 8.30 -21.09
N LYS A 539 -8.95 9.36 -21.43
CA LYS A 539 -8.63 9.74 -22.81
C LYS A 539 -7.37 9.07 -23.37
N GLY A 540 -6.69 8.22 -22.59
CA GLY A 540 -5.48 7.51 -23.02
C GLY A 540 -4.28 8.43 -23.27
N ILE A 541 -4.24 9.59 -22.60
CA ILE A 541 -3.15 10.57 -22.75
C ILE A 541 -1.89 10.12 -21.98
N CYS A 542 -2.09 9.36 -20.91
CA CYS A 542 -0.99 8.76 -20.15
C CYS A 542 -0.57 7.43 -20.77
N LYS A 543 0.70 7.32 -21.17
CA LYS A 543 1.25 6.11 -21.80
C LYS A 543 2.35 5.52 -20.92
N VAL A 544 2.10 4.34 -20.38
CA VAL A 544 3.12 3.52 -19.74
C VAL A 544 3.86 2.78 -20.85
N THR A 545 5.11 3.16 -21.10
CA THR A 545 6.01 2.34 -21.93
C THR A 545 6.40 1.10 -21.12
N GLU A 546 6.12 -0.08 -21.66
CA GLU A 546 6.49 -1.37 -21.07
C GLU A 546 8.01 -1.55 -20.94
#